data_AF-A0A660XWK4-F1
#
_entry.id   AF-A0A660XWK4-F1
#
_cell.length_a   1.000
_cell.length_b   1.000
_cell.length_c   1.000
_cell.angle_alpha   90.00
_cell.angle_beta   90.00
_cell.angle_gamma   90.00
#
_symmetry.space_group_name_H-M   'P 1'
#
loop_
_entity.id
_entity.type
_entity.pdbx_description
1 polymer ?
#
loop_
_entity_poly.entity_id
_entity_poly.type
_entity_poly.pdbx_seq_one_letter_code
_entity_poly.pdbx_strand_id
1 'polypeptide(L)'
;MPTLRELRRRIEAGEEVPLDEPVEDVVLYHGFRSKLSPEEIKERGVCTFKTSEEAVKVLEEALSYFGKRWTEKTRQFAYEISRPERRVIWTTIYEDAACGWARVNPEIVYLTLYWAGVKEDDIFGYLRRRFGRPYYVETNIHPTLRRIYGLLTDISLGRTCILPEEIVEVHPCPESAQGHVGA
;
A
#
# COMPACT_ATOMS: atom_id res chain seq x y z
N MET A 1 21.94 14.14 -2.34
CA MET A 1 21.34 13.54 -3.54
C MET A 1 20.64 14.66 -4.30
N PRO A 2 20.37 14.55 -5.62
CA PRO A 2 19.74 15.64 -6.34
C PRO A 2 18.25 15.80 -5.94
N THR A 3 17.73 17.02 -6.05
CA THR A 3 16.30 17.30 -5.84
C THR A 3 15.49 17.04 -7.11
N LEU A 4 14.20 16.73 -6.99
CA LEU A 4 13.30 16.54 -8.13
C LEU A 4 13.24 17.80 -9.01
N ARG A 5 13.30 18.98 -8.38
CA ARG A 5 13.33 20.27 -9.09
C ARG A 5 14.61 20.44 -9.91
N GLU A 6 15.77 20.10 -9.34
CA GLU A 6 17.05 20.14 -10.05
C GLU A 6 17.07 19.16 -11.22
N LEU A 7 16.59 17.94 -11.00
CA LEU A 7 16.54 16.90 -12.03
C LEU A 7 15.59 17.27 -13.16
N ARG A 8 14.42 17.85 -12.87
CA ARG A 8 13.50 18.37 -13.89
C ARG A 8 14.14 19.43 -14.76
N ARG A 9 14.85 20.40 -14.16
CA ARG A 9 15.56 21.45 -14.92
C ARG A 9 16.61 20.87 -15.87
N ARG A 10 17.37 19.87 -15.42
CA ARG A 10 18.38 19.19 -16.24
C ARG A 10 17.74 18.45 -17.41
N ILE A 11 16.63 17.75 -17.18
CA ILE A 11 15.84 17.10 -18.24
C ILE A 11 15.31 18.13 -19.25
N GLU A 12 14.74 19.26 -18.78
CA GLU A 12 14.25 20.34 -19.63
C GLU A 12 15.38 21.00 -20.47
N ALA A 13 16.60 21.03 -19.94
CA ALA A 13 17.80 21.49 -20.63
C ALA A 13 18.40 20.46 -21.62
N GLY A 14 17.82 19.24 -21.71
CA GLY A 14 18.32 18.17 -22.57
C GLY A 14 19.57 17.48 -22.04
N GLU A 15 19.88 17.63 -20.75
CA GLU A 15 21.01 16.96 -20.12
C GLU A 15 20.71 15.49 -19.83
N GLU A 16 21.75 14.66 -19.84
CA GLU A 16 21.65 13.30 -19.34
C GLU A 16 21.49 13.31 -17.81
N VAL A 17 20.48 12.60 -17.33
CA VAL A 17 20.12 12.55 -15.90
C VAL A 17 20.16 11.09 -15.42
N PRO A 18 20.83 10.80 -14.30
CA PRO A 18 20.92 9.44 -13.77
C PRO A 18 19.55 9.01 -13.22
N LEU A 19 18.84 8.17 -13.98
CA LEU A 19 17.48 7.71 -13.64
C LEU A 19 17.43 6.81 -12.40
N ASP A 20 18.56 6.24 -12.01
CA ASP A 20 18.70 5.25 -10.94
C ASP A 20 19.29 5.84 -9.65
N GLU A 21 19.58 7.16 -9.63
CA GLU A 21 19.93 7.86 -8.39
C GLU A 21 18.68 8.14 -7.53
N PRO A 22 18.75 7.96 -6.20
CA PRO A 22 17.66 8.34 -5.31
C PRO A 22 17.45 9.85 -5.27
N VAL A 23 16.21 10.27 -5.10
CA VAL A 23 15.79 11.68 -5.06
C VAL A 23 15.47 12.08 -3.62
N GLU A 24 16.12 13.13 -3.12
CA GLU A 24 16.12 13.48 -1.69
C GLU A 24 14.82 14.10 -1.19
N ASP A 25 14.25 15.00 -1.98
CA ASP A 25 13.12 15.85 -1.62
C ASP A 25 11.75 15.21 -1.90
N VAL A 26 11.72 13.92 -2.21
CA VAL A 26 10.49 13.16 -2.44
C VAL A 26 10.18 12.30 -1.24
N VAL A 27 9.11 12.66 -0.55
CA VAL A 27 8.54 11.89 0.56
C VAL A 27 7.61 10.82 -0.01
N LEU A 28 7.77 9.59 0.47
CA LEU A 28 6.90 8.47 0.13
C LEU A 28 5.97 8.13 1.29
N TYR A 29 4.70 7.97 0.97
CA TYR A 29 3.64 7.59 1.89
C TYR A 29 3.13 6.19 1.60
N HIS A 30 2.82 5.42 2.65
CA HIS A 30 2.16 4.13 2.54
C HIS A 30 0.92 4.09 3.43
N GLY A 31 -0.24 3.78 2.84
CA GLY A 31 -1.50 3.60 3.57
C GLY A 31 -1.74 2.15 3.97
N PHE A 32 -2.13 1.89 5.21
CA PHE A 32 -2.37 0.54 5.74
C PHE A 32 -3.38 0.55 6.89
N ARG A 33 -3.72 -0.62 7.42
CA ARG A 33 -4.53 -0.77 8.63
C ARG A 33 -3.73 -1.42 9.74
N SER A 34 -3.92 -0.93 10.96
CA SER A 34 -3.31 -1.54 12.15
C SER A 34 -4.20 -1.42 13.38
N LYS A 35 -4.06 -2.40 14.29
CA LYS A 35 -4.62 -2.36 15.64
C LYS A 35 -3.69 -1.74 16.67
N LEU A 36 -2.43 -1.56 16.29
CA LEU A 36 -1.38 -1.00 17.14
C LEU A 36 -1.52 0.52 17.23
N SER A 37 -0.94 1.11 18.28
CA SER A 37 -0.79 2.56 18.38
C SER A 37 0.27 3.08 17.39
N PRO A 38 0.27 4.39 17.05
CA PRO A 38 1.32 5.00 16.23
C PRO A 38 2.75 4.69 16.72
N GLU A 39 2.97 4.71 18.04
CA GLU A 39 4.26 4.43 18.67
C GLU A 39 4.68 2.97 18.44
N GLU A 40 3.78 2.02 18.70
CA GLU A 40 4.02 0.59 18.45
C GLU A 40 4.28 0.30 16.97
N ILE A 41 3.64 1.04 16.05
CA ILE A 41 3.88 0.92 14.60
C ILE A 41 5.31 1.39 14.28
N LYS A 42 5.74 2.54 14.81
CA LYS A 42 7.11 3.04 14.61
C LYS A 42 8.15 2.05 15.12
N GLU A 43 7.91 1.38 16.25
CA GLU A 43 8.82 0.39 16.81
C GLU A 43 8.90 -0.91 16.00
N ARG A 44 7.82 -1.31 15.32
CA ARG A 44 7.71 -2.62 14.66
C ARG A 44 7.86 -2.58 13.15
N GLY A 45 7.71 -1.42 12.53
CA GLY A 45 7.63 -1.28 11.09
C GLY A 45 6.26 -1.69 10.54
N VAL A 46 6.12 -1.61 9.22
CA VAL A 46 4.89 -1.98 8.50
C VAL A 46 5.22 -3.08 7.50
N CYS A 47 4.53 -4.22 7.59
CA CYS A 47 4.69 -5.32 6.64
C CYS A 47 3.36 -5.72 6.03
N THR A 48 3.39 -6.13 4.76
CA THR A 48 2.31 -6.88 4.12
C THR A 48 2.55 -8.39 4.27
N PHE A 49 1.70 -9.22 3.67
CA PHE A 49 1.76 -10.68 3.75
C PHE A 49 3.10 -11.21 3.26
N LYS A 50 3.77 -12.02 4.08
CA LYS A 50 5.11 -12.52 3.77
C LYS A 50 5.07 -13.67 2.76
N THR A 51 4.06 -14.54 2.88
CA THR A 51 3.90 -15.70 1.99
C THR A 51 2.54 -15.72 1.31
N SER A 52 2.47 -16.47 0.20
CA SER A 52 1.22 -16.74 -0.49
C SER A 52 0.24 -17.49 0.41
N GLU A 53 0.71 -18.42 1.25
CA GLU A 53 -0.17 -19.17 2.14
C GLU A 53 -0.81 -18.26 3.20
N GLU A 54 -0.04 -17.31 3.75
CA GLU A 54 -0.57 -16.32 4.69
C GLU A 54 -1.67 -15.48 4.04
N ALA A 55 -1.42 -14.95 2.84
CA ALA A 55 -2.39 -14.16 2.09
C ALA A 55 -3.67 -14.99 1.78
N VAL A 56 -3.51 -16.20 1.24
CA VAL A 56 -4.65 -17.08 0.89
C VAL A 56 -5.46 -17.43 2.12
N LYS A 57 -4.81 -17.82 3.23
CA LYS A 57 -5.51 -18.13 4.49
C LYS A 57 -6.36 -16.95 4.97
N VAL A 58 -5.85 -15.72 4.88
CA VAL A 58 -6.60 -14.51 5.23
C VAL A 58 -7.82 -14.30 4.33
N LEU A 59 -7.72 -14.62 3.03
CA LEU A 59 -8.85 -14.58 2.11
C LEU A 59 -9.90 -15.65 2.43
N GLU A 60 -9.47 -16.87 2.77
CA GLU A 60 -10.37 -17.96 3.20
C GLU A 60 -11.14 -17.60 4.47
N GLU A 61 -10.44 -17.06 5.48
CA GLU A 61 -11.04 -16.56 6.72
C GLU A 61 -12.09 -15.47 6.42
N ALA A 62 -11.77 -14.54 5.52
CA ALA A 62 -12.66 -13.45 5.14
C ALA A 62 -13.92 -13.95 4.43
N LEU A 63 -13.77 -14.84 3.44
CA LEU A 63 -14.91 -15.44 2.73
C LEU A 63 -15.80 -16.24 3.69
N SER A 64 -15.17 -17.06 4.54
CA SER A 64 -15.87 -17.88 5.55
C SER A 64 -16.67 -17.01 6.53
N TYR A 65 -16.09 -15.90 7.00
CA TYR A 65 -16.78 -14.96 7.90
C TYR A 65 -18.10 -14.43 7.31
N PHE A 66 -18.18 -14.23 6.00
CA PHE A 66 -19.38 -13.76 5.31
C PHE A 66 -20.23 -14.89 4.71
N GLY A 67 -19.92 -16.17 4.99
CA GLY A 67 -20.60 -17.31 4.38
C GLY A 67 -20.45 -17.37 2.86
N LYS A 68 -19.41 -16.74 2.31
CA LYS A 68 -19.10 -16.72 0.88
C LYS A 68 -18.20 -17.89 0.50
N ARG A 69 -18.26 -18.27 -0.76
CA ARG A 69 -17.38 -19.28 -1.36
C ARG A 69 -16.48 -18.61 -2.38
N TRP A 70 -15.35 -19.26 -2.65
CA TRP A 70 -14.50 -18.93 -3.78
C TRP A 70 -15.29 -18.94 -5.10
N THR A 71 -15.29 -17.82 -5.80
CA THR A 71 -15.69 -17.69 -7.20
C THR A 71 -14.47 -17.84 -8.11
N GLU A 72 -14.68 -18.11 -9.40
CA GLU A 72 -13.61 -18.16 -10.39
C GLU A 72 -12.75 -16.88 -10.38
N LYS A 73 -13.41 -15.71 -10.39
CA LYS A 73 -12.75 -14.40 -10.33
C LYS A 73 -11.88 -14.25 -9.07
N THR A 74 -12.40 -14.62 -7.91
CA THR A 74 -11.62 -14.53 -6.65
C THR A 74 -10.47 -15.54 -6.59
N ARG A 75 -10.59 -16.70 -7.25
CA ARG A 75 -9.48 -17.67 -7.33
C ARG A 75 -8.36 -17.18 -8.24
N GLN A 76 -8.71 -16.62 -9.40
CA GLN A 76 -7.72 -16.02 -10.30
C GLN A 76 -6.97 -14.90 -9.59
N PHE A 77 -7.68 -14.05 -8.85
CA PHE A 77 -7.05 -12.98 -8.09
C PHE A 77 -6.13 -13.50 -6.98
N ALA A 78 -6.58 -14.49 -6.19
CA ALA A 78 -5.74 -15.12 -5.17
C ALA A 78 -4.46 -15.74 -5.79
N TYR A 79 -4.56 -16.31 -7.00
CA TYR A 79 -3.41 -16.80 -7.75
C TYR A 79 -2.47 -15.66 -8.16
N GLU A 80 -2.98 -14.53 -8.64
CA GLU A 80 -2.12 -13.37 -8.95
C GLU A 80 -1.41 -12.82 -7.71
N ILE A 81 -2.10 -12.76 -6.57
CA ILE A 81 -1.51 -12.34 -5.28
C ILE A 81 -0.49 -13.36 -4.77
N SER A 82 -0.59 -14.63 -5.20
CA SER A 82 0.42 -15.65 -4.89
C SER A 82 1.78 -15.37 -5.56
N ARG A 83 1.85 -14.40 -6.46
CA ARG A 83 3.09 -13.93 -7.08
C ARG A 83 3.79 -12.90 -6.18
N PRO A 84 5.09 -13.07 -5.82
CA PRO A 84 5.80 -12.19 -4.89
C PRO A 84 5.75 -10.69 -5.25
N GLU A 85 5.78 -10.36 -6.53
CA GLU A 85 5.72 -9.00 -7.08
C GLU A 85 4.41 -8.26 -6.75
N ARG A 86 3.34 -8.99 -6.44
CA ARG A 86 2.05 -8.42 -6.02
C ARG A 86 1.93 -8.22 -4.51
N ARG A 87 2.86 -8.79 -3.71
CA ARG A 87 2.89 -8.68 -2.24
C ARG A 87 3.95 -7.69 -1.76
N VAL A 88 4.24 -6.69 -2.57
CA VAL A 88 5.19 -5.63 -2.23
C VAL A 88 4.45 -4.47 -1.57
N ILE A 89 5.19 -3.64 -0.84
CA ILE A 89 4.71 -2.36 -0.35
C ILE A 89 4.63 -1.39 -1.53
N TRP A 90 3.45 -0.81 -1.70
CA TRP A 90 3.17 0.26 -2.64
C TRP A 90 3.14 1.59 -1.89
N THR A 91 3.75 2.61 -2.48
CA THR A 91 3.85 3.95 -1.92
C THR A 91 3.40 4.98 -2.94
N THR A 92 3.07 6.17 -2.46
CA THR A 92 2.65 7.30 -3.27
C THR A 92 3.35 8.55 -2.77
N ILE A 93 3.53 9.55 -3.64
CA ILE A 93 4.00 10.87 -3.23
C ILE A 93 2.86 11.77 -2.69
N TYR A 94 1.62 11.26 -2.71
CA TYR A 94 0.41 12.00 -2.31
C TYR A 94 -0.21 11.41 -1.04
N GLU A 95 -0.27 12.21 0.02
CA GLU A 95 -0.82 11.82 1.33
C GLU A 95 -2.30 11.38 1.26
N ASP A 96 -3.11 12.12 0.51
CA ASP A 96 -4.54 11.85 0.33
C ASP A 96 -4.79 10.49 -0.34
N ALA A 97 -3.98 10.15 -1.35
CA ALA A 97 -3.99 8.83 -1.98
C ALA A 97 -3.62 7.73 -0.98
N ALA A 98 -2.60 7.95 -0.13
CA ALA A 98 -2.21 7.00 0.91
C ALA A 98 -3.37 6.74 1.88
N CYS A 99 -4.11 7.77 2.30
CA CYS A 99 -5.28 7.56 3.14
C CYS A 99 -6.44 6.87 2.42
N GLY A 100 -6.66 7.15 1.13
CA GLY A 100 -7.60 6.39 0.31
C GLY A 100 -7.28 4.90 0.29
N TRP A 101 -6.00 4.56 0.15
CA TRP A 101 -5.53 3.16 0.19
C TRP A 101 -5.66 2.53 1.57
N ALA A 102 -5.30 3.25 2.63
CA ALA A 102 -5.42 2.78 4.01
C ALA A 102 -6.84 2.31 4.33
N ARG A 103 -7.85 2.95 3.74
CA ARG A 103 -9.26 2.58 3.89
C ARG A 103 -9.58 1.21 3.27
N VAL A 104 -9.05 0.89 2.09
CA VAL A 104 -9.30 -0.39 1.42
C VAL A 104 -8.27 -1.47 1.79
N ASN A 105 -7.19 -1.10 2.48
CA ASN A 105 -6.13 -2.04 2.82
C ASN A 105 -6.51 -3.03 3.94
N PRO A 106 -6.09 -4.31 3.86
CA PRO A 106 -5.39 -4.93 2.74
C PRO A 106 -6.29 -5.06 1.50
N GLU A 107 -5.89 -4.45 0.38
CA GLU A 107 -6.73 -4.33 -0.83
C GLU A 107 -7.18 -5.70 -1.33
N ILE A 108 -6.33 -6.70 -1.19
CA ILE A 108 -6.63 -8.07 -1.60
C ILE A 108 -7.88 -8.63 -0.90
N VAL A 109 -8.10 -8.27 0.36
CA VAL A 109 -9.26 -8.71 1.15
C VAL A 109 -10.48 -7.94 0.68
N TYR A 110 -10.34 -6.63 0.51
CA TYR A 110 -11.40 -5.76 0.02
C TYR A 110 -11.95 -6.24 -1.33
N LEU A 111 -11.07 -6.38 -2.33
CA LEU A 111 -11.44 -6.80 -3.68
C LEU A 111 -12.04 -8.21 -3.71
N THR A 112 -11.49 -9.13 -2.93
CA THR A 112 -12.01 -10.51 -2.83
C THR A 112 -13.45 -10.52 -2.31
N LEU A 113 -13.73 -9.78 -1.24
CA LEU A 113 -15.06 -9.69 -0.66
C LEU A 113 -16.04 -8.91 -1.55
N TYR A 114 -15.56 -7.83 -2.18
CA TYR A 114 -16.35 -7.04 -3.12
C TYR A 114 -16.81 -7.89 -4.31
N TRP A 115 -15.91 -8.66 -4.92
CA TRP A 115 -16.25 -9.56 -6.03
C TRP A 115 -17.05 -10.79 -5.58
N ALA A 116 -16.99 -11.18 -4.31
CA ALA A 116 -17.90 -12.16 -3.72
C ALA A 116 -19.31 -11.59 -3.42
N GLY A 117 -19.55 -10.31 -3.74
CA GLY A 117 -20.83 -9.63 -3.56
C GLY A 117 -21.17 -9.36 -2.10
N VAL A 118 -20.17 -9.00 -1.29
CA VAL A 118 -20.37 -8.42 0.05
C VAL A 118 -20.56 -6.91 -0.12
N LYS A 119 -21.48 -6.31 0.63
CA LYS A 119 -21.72 -4.86 0.57
C LYS A 119 -20.51 -4.11 1.11
N GLU A 120 -20.21 -2.96 0.52
CA GLU A 120 -19.01 -2.17 0.83
C GLU A 120 -18.90 -1.79 2.32
N ASP A 121 -19.99 -1.33 2.92
CA ASP A 121 -20.04 -0.98 4.35
C ASP A 121 -19.71 -2.17 5.26
N ASP A 122 -20.19 -3.37 4.90
CA ASP A 122 -19.90 -4.60 5.64
C ASP A 122 -18.40 -4.97 5.53
N ILE A 123 -17.80 -4.75 4.34
CA ILE A 123 -16.36 -4.94 4.12
C ILE A 123 -15.56 -3.98 4.99
N PHE A 124 -15.91 -2.68 5.01
CA PHE A 124 -15.21 -1.73 5.87
C PHE A 124 -15.33 -2.07 7.35
N GLY A 125 -16.51 -2.52 7.80
CA GLY A 125 -16.70 -3.04 9.15
C GLY A 125 -15.81 -4.26 9.46
N TYR A 126 -15.68 -5.19 8.52
CA TYR A 126 -14.78 -6.34 8.62
C TYR A 126 -13.32 -5.91 8.70
N LEU A 127 -12.87 -5.04 7.79
CA LEU A 127 -11.49 -4.57 7.74
C LEU A 127 -11.10 -3.85 9.03
N ARG A 128 -12.00 -2.99 9.55
CA ARG A 128 -11.81 -2.31 10.83
C ARG A 128 -11.67 -3.29 11.99
N ARG A 129 -12.53 -4.31 12.05
CA ARG A 129 -12.48 -5.32 13.13
C ARG A 129 -11.26 -6.23 13.03
N ARG A 130 -10.88 -6.67 11.83
CA ARG A 130 -9.81 -7.66 11.61
C ARG A 130 -8.42 -7.04 11.59
N PHE A 131 -8.25 -5.89 10.94
CA PHE A 131 -6.96 -5.23 10.70
C PHE A 131 -6.80 -3.91 11.44
N GLY A 132 -7.88 -3.30 11.92
CA GLY A 132 -7.83 -2.10 12.74
C GLY A 132 -8.11 -0.80 11.98
N ARG A 133 -7.65 0.32 12.53
CA ARG A 133 -7.90 1.66 11.99
C ARG A 133 -6.97 1.96 10.81
N PRO A 134 -7.39 2.82 9.87
CA PRO A 134 -6.54 3.22 8.75
C PRO A 134 -5.48 4.23 9.22
N TYR A 135 -4.24 4.04 8.77
CA TYR A 135 -3.11 4.92 9.00
C TYR A 135 -2.33 5.11 7.70
N TYR A 136 -1.54 6.17 7.61
CA TYR A 136 -0.43 6.23 6.69
C TYR A 136 0.89 6.45 7.43
N VAL A 137 1.98 6.02 6.83
CA VAL A 137 3.33 6.36 7.29
C VAL A 137 3.99 7.34 6.33
N GLU A 138 4.70 8.30 6.89
CA GLU A 138 5.71 9.10 6.21
C GLU A 138 7.06 8.36 6.30
N THR A 139 7.79 8.27 5.19
CA THR A 139 9.04 7.51 5.15
C THR A 139 10.23 8.37 4.69
N ASN A 140 11.43 7.99 5.13
CA ASN A 140 12.71 8.53 4.62
C ASN A 140 13.26 7.69 3.44
N ILE A 141 12.40 6.91 2.78
CA ILE A 141 12.78 6.07 1.65
C ILE A 141 12.80 6.94 0.41
N HIS A 142 13.98 7.07 -0.21
CA HIS A 142 14.17 7.92 -1.37
C HIS A 142 13.96 7.11 -2.67
N PRO A 143 12.91 7.40 -3.46
CA PRO A 143 12.69 6.73 -4.74
C PRO A 143 13.69 7.22 -5.78
N THR A 144 13.93 6.40 -6.80
CA THR A 144 14.67 6.83 -7.99
C THR A 144 13.73 7.55 -8.98
N LEU A 145 14.28 8.40 -9.85
CA LEU A 145 13.52 9.03 -10.92
C LEU A 145 12.78 8.03 -11.80
N ARG A 146 13.40 6.88 -12.10
CA ARG A 146 12.77 5.79 -12.85
C ARG A 146 11.44 5.35 -12.22
N ARG A 147 11.39 5.27 -10.89
CA ARG A 147 10.17 4.87 -10.17
C ARG A 147 9.12 5.99 -10.15
N ILE A 148 9.56 7.24 -9.95
CA ILE A 148 8.70 8.43 -9.96
C ILE A 148 8.01 8.59 -11.33
N TYR A 149 8.76 8.47 -12.43
CA TYR A 149 8.20 8.64 -13.79
C TYR A 149 7.32 7.47 -14.26
N GLY A 150 7.34 6.34 -13.57
CA GLY A 150 6.45 5.21 -13.86
C GLY A 150 5.00 5.55 -13.55
N LEU A 151 4.68 5.69 -12.25
CA LEU A 151 3.35 6.04 -11.73
C LEU A 151 3.54 6.73 -10.37
N LEU A 152 3.25 8.03 -10.29
CA LEU A 152 3.42 8.84 -9.06
C LEU A 152 2.55 8.36 -7.90
N THR A 153 1.43 7.72 -8.23
CA THR A 153 0.53 7.12 -7.26
C THR A 153 0.95 5.72 -6.87
N ASP A 154 1.76 4.97 -7.64
CA ASP A 154 1.98 3.53 -7.43
C ASP A 154 3.46 3.16 -7.50
N ILE A 155 4.23 3.70 -6.57
CA ILE A 155 5.66 3.46 -6.44
C ILE A 155 5.88 2.19 -5.61
N SER A 156 6.19 1.07 -6.28
CA SER A 156 6.58 -0.17 -5.62
C SER A 156 7.94 -0.04 -4.94
N LEU A 157 8.04 -0.53 -3.69
CA LEU A 157 9.33 -0.65 -3.00
C LEU A 157 10.10 -1.93 -3.38
N GLY A 158 9.43 -2.91 -4.00
CA GLY A 158 10.03 -4.21 -4.33
C GLY A 158 10.30 -5.10 -3.10
N ARG A 159 9.74 -4.75 -1.94
CA ARG A 159 9.90 -5.46 -0.66
C ARG A 159 8.58 -5.51 0.11
N THR A 160 8.48 -6.41 1.08
CA THR A 160 7.25 -6.66 1.86
C THR A 160 7.14 -5.86 3.15
N CYS A 161 8.19 -5.13 3.54
CA CYS A 161 8.23 -4.37 4.78
C CYS A 161 8.87 -2.99 4.60
N ILE A 162 8.39 -2.03 5.39
CA ILE A 162 9.05 -0.79 5.78
C ILE A 162 9.59 -1.01 7.20
N LEU A 163 10.89 -0.80 7.38
CA LEU A 163 11.58 -1.01 8.66
C LEU A 163 11.30 0.15 9.65
N PRO A 164 11.41 -0.08 10.96
CA PRO A 164 11.25 0.96 11.99
C PRO A 164 12.01 2.26 11.71
N GLU A 165 13.29 2.14 11.37
CA GLU A 165 14.19 3.27 11.07
C GLU A 165 13.84 4.03 9.78
N GLU A 166 12.96 3.45 8.96
CA GLU A 166 12.50 4.05 7.72
C GLU A 166 11.22 4.89 7.89
N ILE A 167 10.57 4.78 9.05
CA ILE A 167 9.34 5.49 9.39
C ILE A 167 9.70 6.79 10.09
N VAL A 168 9.38 7.92 9.46
CA VAL A 168 9.51 9.24 10.05
C VAL A 168 8.37 9.49 11.02
N GLU A 169 7.13 9.29 10.56
CA GLU A 169 5.93 9.53 11.36
C GLU A 169 4.76 8.63 10.94
N VAL A 170 3.83 8.39 11.86
CA VAL A 170 2.62 7.60 11.63
C VAL A 170 1.41 8.46 11.92
N HIS A 171 0.51 8.56 10.95
CA HIS A 171 -0.65 9.44 11.01
C HIS A 171 -1.95 8.67 10.84
N PRO A 172 -2.98 8.96 11.65
CA PRO A 172 -4.30 8.37 11.45
C PRO A 172 -4.96 8.94 10.20
N CYS A 173 -5.62 8.07 9.42
CA CYS A 173 -6.45 8.51 8.31
C CYS A 173 -7.90 8.74 8.74
N PRO A 174 -8.62 9.70 8.11
CA PRO A 174 -10.06 9.81 8.27
C PRO A 174 -10.75 8.53 7.80
N GLU A 175 -11.74 8.04 8.56
CA GLU A 175 -12.54 6.88 8.10
C GLU A 175 -13.40 7.20 6.86
N SER A 176 -13.57 8.48 6.53
CA SER A 176 -14.29 8.98 5.36
C SER A 176 -13.40 9.28 4.14
N ALA A 177 -12.09 9.00 4.18
CA ALA A 177 -11.20 9.24 3.04
C ALA A 177 -11.71 8.51 1.77
N GLN A 178 -11.73 9.17 0.62
CA GLN A 178 -12.15 8.54 -0.64
C GLN A 178 -11.09 7.52 -1.06
N GLY A 179 -11.48 6.26 -1.22
CA GLY A 179 -10.57 5.21 -1.67
C GLY A 179 -10.44 5.23 -3.19
N HIS A 180 -9.20 5.21 -3.69
CA HIS A 180 -8.92 4.81 -5.06
C HIS A 180 -8.46 3.36 -5.04
N VAL A 181 -9.17 2.50 -5.78
CA VAL A 181 -8.77 1.11 -6.03
C VAL A 181 -7.93 1.14 -7.31
N GLY A 182 -6.69 0.65 -7.24
CA GLY A 182 -5.86 0.49 -8.42
C GLY A 182 -6.43 -0.65 -9.28
N ALA A 183 -6.72 -0.38 -10.55
CA ALA A 183 -7.16 -1.40 -11.50
C ALA A 183 -5.96 -2.17 -12.08
#